data_AF-A0A2E9TBV7-F1
#
_entry.id   AF-A0A2E9TBV7-F1
#
_cell.length_a   1.000
_cell.length_b   1.000
_cell.length_c   1.000
_cell.angle_alpha   90.00
_cell.angle_beta   90.00
_cell.angle_gamma   90.00
#
_symmetry.space_group_name_H-M   'P 1'
#
loop_
_entity.id
_entity.type
_entity.pdbx_description
1 polymer ?
#
loop_
_entity_poly.entity_id
_entity_poly.type
_entity_poly.pdbx_seq_one_letter_code
_entity_poly.pdbx_strand_id
1 'polypeptide(L)' 'MIGYWIPPTTPEIEGERMTSTGTTTPAIGDLVPDFTLPSLERVDVQLSDYRGMRIAVFMWASW' A
#
# COMPACT_ATOMS: atom_id res chain seq x y z
N MET A 1 8.21 -46.63 -24.35
CA MET A 1 8.78 -45.28 -24.56
C MET A 1 8.17 -44.39 -23.49
N ILE A 2 8.91 -44.04 -22.44
CA ILE A 2 8.42 -43.20 -21.33
C ILE A 2 8.87 -41.77 -21.58
N GLY A 3 7.92 -40.88 -21.91
CA GLY A 3 8.19 -39.45 -22.05
C GLY A 3 8.36 -38.83 -20.67
N TYR A 4 9.57 -38.36 -20.36
CA TYR A 4 9.80 -37.54 -19.17
C TYR A 4 9.27 -36.14 -19.46
N TRP A 5 8.21 -35.76 -18.76
CA TRP A 5 7.75 -34.38 -18.71
C TRP A 5 8.84 -33.53 -18.04
N ILE A 6 9.44 -32.62 -18.79
CA ILE A 6 10.34 -31.59 -18.26
C ILE A 6 9.44 -30.43 -17.82
N PRO A 7 9.39 -30.06 -16.53
CA PRO A 7 8.68 -28.85 -16.13
C PRO A 7 9.33 -27.65 -16.84
N PRO A 8 8.56 -26.64 -17.30
CA PRO A 8 9.15 -25.44 -17.86
C PRO A 8 10.09 -24.82 -16.82
N THR A 9 11.40 -24.83 -17.08
CA THR A 9 12.40 -24.14 -16.26
C THR A 9 12.09 -22.65 -16.34
N THR A 10 11.60 -22.11 -15.23
CA THR A 10 11.08 -20.74 -15.07
C THR A 10 11.86 -19.69 -15.85
N PRO A 11 11.15 -18.91 -16.68
CA PRO A 11 11.55 -17.56 -16.98
C PRO A 11 10.32 -16.67 -16.87
N GLU A 12 9.83 -16.40 -15.66
CA GLU A 12 9.03 -15.20 -15.45
C GLU A 12 9.12 -14.79 -13.99
N ILE A 13 10.06 -13.89 -13.71
CA ILE A 13 9.86 -12.88 -12.69
C ILE A 13 8.75 -11.97 -13.24
N GLU A 14 7.53 -12.51 -13.30
CA GLU A 14 6.35 -11.70 -13.40
C GLU A 14 6.29 -11.01 -12.06
N GLY A 15 6.77 -9.77 -12.04
CA GLY A 15 6.96 -8.99 -10.84
C GLY A 15 5.74 -9.16 -9.96
N GLU A 16 5.94 -9.85 -8.83
CA GLU A 16 5.01 -9.83 -7.74
C GLU A 16 4.73 -8.36 -7.54
N ARG A 17 3.56 -7.91 -8.00
CA ARG A 17 3.00 -6.67 -7.50
C ARG A 17 2.88 -6.95 -6.03
N MET A 18 3.88 -6.47 -5.29
CA MET A 18 3.84 -6.31 -3.86
C MET A 18 2.77 -5.24 -3.58
N THR A 19 1.51 -5.51 -3.93
CA THR A 19 0.38 -4.96 -3.21
C THR A 19 0.37 -5.70 -1.89
N SER A 20 1.33 -5.34 -1.05
CA SER A 20 1.24 -5.53 0.38
C SER A 20 0.06 -4.69 0.84
N THR A 21 -1.15 -5.21 0.67
CA THR A 21 -2.27 -4.88 1.56
C THR A 21 -2.03 -5.66 2.85
N GLY A 22 -0.90 -5.36 3.50
CA GLY A 22 -0.61 -5.81 4.84
C GLY A 22 -1.41 -4.92 5.76
N THR A 23 -2.34 -5.50 6.51
CA THR A 23 -2.87 -4.89 7.74
C THR A 23 -1.74 -4.83 8.75
N THR A 24 -0.73 -4.03 8.49
CA THR A 24 0.42 -3.82 9.37
C THR A 24 0.10 -2.61 10.23
N THR A 25 0.08 -2.81 11.54
CA THR A 25 0.06 -1.70 12.49
C THR A 25 1.29 -0.83 12.23
N PRO A 26 1.14 0.49 12.00
CA PRO A 26 2.27 1.35 11.70
C PRO A 26 3.31 1.29 12.82
N ALA A 27 4.57 1.03 12.46
CA ALA A 27 5.71 1.07 13.38
C ALA A 27 6.49 2.38 13.22
N ILE A 28 7.31 2.70 14.23
CA ILE A 28 8.20 3.87 14.15
C ILE A 28 9.23 3.64 13.04
N GLY A 29 9.30 4.58 12.10
CA GLY A 29 10.20 4.52 10.95
C GLY A 29 9.54 4.02 9.67
N ASP A 30 8.30 3.51 9.73
CA ASP A 30 7.55 3.13 8.54
C ASP A 30 7.24 4.34 7.66
N LEU A 31 7.37 4.14 6.35
CA LEU A 31 6.86 5.09 5.38
C LEU A 31 5.34 5.00 5.37
N VAL A 32 4.69 6.12 5.68
CA VAL A 32 3.22 6.19 5.65
C VAL A 32 2.75 6.05 4.20
N PRO A 33 1.82 5.10 3.92
CA PRO A 33 1.23 4.97 2.59
C PRO A 33 0.46 6.24 2.23
N ASP A 34 0.45 6.57 0.95
CA ASP A 34 -0.35 7.70 0.47
C ASP A 34 -1.83 7.32 0.49
N PHE A 35 -2.68 8.28 0.88
CA PHE A 35 -4.12 8.08 0.92
C PHE A 35 -4.84 9.38 0.59
N THR A 36 -6.02 9.24 0.01
CA THR A 36 -6.94 10.34 -0.29
C THR A 36 -8.17 10.22 0.58
N LEU A 37 -8.51 11.27 1.31
CA LEU A 37 -9.72 11.35 2.12
C LEU A 37 -10.57 12.54 1.68
N PRO A 38 -11.90 12.40 1.66
CA PRO A 38 -12.79 13.54 1.50
C PRO A 38 -12.73 14.38 2.79
N SER A 39 -12.48 15.68 2.63
CA SER A 39 -12.60 16.63 3.72
C SER A 39 -14.06 16.87 4.10
N LEU A 40 -14.28 17.55 5.23
CA LEU A 40 -15.60 18.01 5.65
C LEU A 40 -16.27 18.94 4.63
N GLU A 41 -15.47 19.60 3.79
CA GLU A 41 -15.93 20.50 2.73
C GLU A 41 -16.15 19.76 1.40
N ARG A 42 -16.06 18.42 1.38
CA ARG A 42 -16.17 17.56 0.18
C ARG A 42 -15.08 17.82 -0.86
N VAL A 43 -13.95 18.36 -0.44
CA VAL A 43 -12.73 18.44 -1.27
C VAL A 43 -11.86 17.23 -0.96
N ASP A 44 -11.34 16.58 -1.99
CA ASP A 44 -10.39 15.49 -1.84
C ASP A 44 -9.04 16.04 -1.36
N VAL A 45 -8.54 15.47 -0.26
CA VAL A 45 -7.24 15.83 0.33
C VAL A 45 -6.35 14.61 0.34
N GLN A 46 -5.11 14.77 -0.12
CA GLN A 46 -4.11 13.71 -0.13
C GLN A 46 -3.09 13.91 0.98
N LEU A 47 -2.57 12.81 1.53
CA LEU A 47 -1.48 12.90 2.51
C LEU A 47 -0.23 13.56 1.91
N SER A 48 0.02 13.35 0.62
CA SER A 48 1.09 14.02 -0.14
C SER A 48 1.04 15.55 -0.09
N ASP A 49 -0.14 16.14 0.09
CA ASP A 49 -0.31 17.59 0.14
C ASP A 49 0.35 18.20 1.39
N TYR A 50 0.63 17.36 2.40
CA TYR A 50 1.26 17.75 3.67
C TYR A 50 2.76 17.43 3.75
N ARG A 51 3.43 17.12 2.64
CA ARG A 51 4.87 16.82 2.63
C ARG A 51 5.69 18.01 3.15
N GLY A 52 6.73 17.71 3.93
CA GLY A 52 7.59 18.72 4.57
C GLY A 52 7.02 19.31 5.86
N MET A 53 5.77 19.00 6.21
CA MET A 53 5.14 19.41 7.47
C MET A 53 5.11 18.25 8.47
N ARG A 54 5.29 18.56 9.75
CA ARG A 54 5.04 17.61 10.85
C ARG A 54 3.55 17.66 11.16
N ILE A 55 2.85 16.56 10.89
CA ILE A 55 1.40 16.46 11.09
C ILE A 55 1.06 15.32 12.05
N ALA A 56 -0.07 15.45 12.75
CA ALA A 56 -0.67 14.38 13.53
C ALA A 56 -1.99 13.98 12.87
N VAL A 57 -2.15 12.70 12.56
CA VAL A 57 -3.40 12.15 12.01
C VAL A 57 -4.20 11.54 13.16
N PHE A 58 -5.43 12.01 13.37
CA PHE A 58 -6.32 11.52 14.41
C PHE A 58 -7.54 10.85 13.79
N MET A 59 -7.68 9.54 14.05
CA MET A 59 -8.81 8.75 13.57
C MET A 59 -9.95 8.86 14.59
N TRP A 60 -11.10 9.39 14.18
CA TRP A 60 -12.26 9.58 15.04
C TRP A 60 -13.57 9.29 14.30
N ALA A 61 -14.60 8.92 15.04
CA ALA A 61 -15.95 8.70 14.53
C ALA A 61 -16.97 9.12 15.61
N SER A 62 -18.05 9.78 15.20
CA SER A 62 -19.07 10.39 16.10
C SER A 62 -20.23 9.46 16.48
N TRP A 63 -20.15 8.20 16.06
CA TRP A 63 -21.18 7.19 16.30
C TRP A 63 -21.34 6.83 17.77
#